data_AF-X1HL59-F1
#
_entry.id   AF-X1HL59-F1
#
_cell.length_a   1.000
_cell.length_b   1.000
_cell.length_c   1.000
_cell.angle_alpha   90.00
_cell.angle_beta   90.00
_cell.angle_gamma   90.00
#
_symmetry.space_group_name_H-M   'P 1'
#
loop_
_entity.id
_entity.type
_entity.pdbx_description
1 polymer ?
#
loop_
_entity_poly.entity_id
_entity_poly.type
_entity_poly.pdbx_seq_one_letter_code
_entity_poly.pdbx_strand_id
1 'polypeptide(L)' 'MIIYHPLFQRLRYIKQLSLAEYVYPTAIHNRFSHSLGVFYITCKIGNILHENNPDFMTDFYIENLKMAA' A
#
# COMPACT_ATOMS: atom_id res chain seq x y z
N MET A 1 -5.32 -9.37 10.70
CA MET A 1 -4.50 -8.49 9.85
C MET A 1 -5.09 -8.49 8.44
N ILE A 2 -5.42 -7.33 7.88
CA ILE A 2 -6.14 -7.17 6.59
C ILE A 2 -5.42 -7.85 5.43
N ILE A 3 -4.09 -7.92 5.49
CA ILE A 3 -3.26 -8.58 4.49
C ILE A 3 -3.70 -10.03 4.25
N TYR A 4 -4.14 -10.77 5.27
CA TYR A 4 -4.59 -12.16 5.12
C TYR A 4 -6.05 -12.30 4.67
N HIS A 5 -6.80 -11.21 4.60
CA HIS A 5 -8.21 -11.25 4.20
C HIS A 5 -8.34 -11.67 2.73
N PRO A 6 -9.32 -12.53 2.36
CA PRO A 6 -9.49 -13.00 0.99
C PRO A 6 -9.59 -11.87 -0.05
N LEU A 7 -10.26 -10.76 0.31
CA LEU A 7 -10.38 -9.58 -0.55
C LEU A 7 -9.03 -8.94 -0.88
N PHE A 8 -8.10 -8.91 0.08
CA PHE A 8 -6.76 -8.37 -0.15
C PHE A 8 -5.87 -9.37 -0.89
N GLN A 9 -6.00 -10.67 -0.56
CA GLN A 9 -5.28 -11.75 -1.26
C GLN A 9 -5.64 -11.82 -2.76
N ARG A 10 -6.86 -11.43 -3.15
CA ARG A 10 -7.28 -11.31 -4.56
C ARG A 10 -6.31 -10.47 -5.40
N LEU A 11 -5.69 -9.44 -4.80
CA LEU A 11 -4.76 -8.55 -5.50
C LEU A 11 -3.51 -9.27 -6.05
N ARG A 12 -3.20 -10.49 -5.58
CA ARG A 12 -2.10 -11.31 -6.12
C ARG A 12 -2.32 -11.70 -7.57
N TYR A 13 -3.58 -11.78 -7.99
CA TYR A 13 -4.00 -12.22 -9.32
C TYR A 13 -4.30 -11.06 -10.27
N ILE A 14 -4.17 -9.81 -9.80
CA ILE A 14 -4.37 -8.62 -10.62
C ILE A 14 -3.00 -8.05 -10.98
N LYS A 15 -2.61 -8.18 -12.26
CA LYS A 15 -1.38 -7.59 -12.79
C LYS A 15 -1.42 -6.07 -12.64
N GLN A 16 -0.29 -5.46 -12.25
CA GLN A 16 -0.23 -4.01 -12.11
C GLN A 16 -0.46 -3.31 -13.45
N LEU A 17 0.18 -3.81 -14.52
CA LEU A 17 0.19 -3.22 -15.86
C LEU A 17 -0.57 -4.06 -16.89
N SER A 18 -1.55 -4.88 -16.45
CA SER A 18 -2.38 -5.71 -17.34
C SER A 18 -1.51 -6.55 -18.30
N LEU A 19 -1.73 -6.43 -19.62
CA LEU A 19 -1.04 -7.16 -20.68
C LEU A 19 0.37 -6.64 -20.99
N ALA A 20 0.90 -5.67 -20.25
CA ALA A 20 2.25 -5.14 -20.53
C ALA A 20 3.34 -6.22 -20.46
N GLU A 21 3.13 -7.31 -19.72
CA GLU A 21 4.08 -8.44 -19.67
C GLU A 21 4.32 -9.13 -21.03
N TYR A 22 3.39 -8.98 -21.99
CA TYR A 22 3.56 -9.50 -23.35
C TYR A 22 4.55 -8.69 -24.20
N VAL A 23 4.79 -7.42 -23.85
CA VAL A 23 5.76 -6.53 -24.52
C VAL A 23 7.02 -6.37 -23.67
N TYR A 24 6.86 -6.30 -22.35
CA TYR A 24 7.90 -6.14 -21.36
C TYR A 24 7.88 -7.35 -20.41
N PRO A 25 8.62 -8.43 -20.70
CA PRO A 25 8.51 -9.70 -19.96
C PRO A 25 8.87 -9.61 -18.47
N THR A 26 9.48 -8.50 -18.03
CA THR A 26 9.77 -8.23 -16.61
C THR A 26 8.62 -7.55 -15.87
N ALA A 27 7.56 -7.12 -16.56
CA ALA A 27 6.39 -6.44 -15.99
C ALA A 27 5.40 -7.40 -15.29
N ILE A 28 5.91 -8.39 -14.55
CA ILE A 28 5.14 -9.50 -13.93
C ILE A 28 4.49 -9.14 -12.59
N HIS A 29 4.73 -7.92 -12.10
CA HIS A 29 4.32 -7.46 -10.78
C HIS A 29 2.79 -7.35 -10.66
N ASN A 30 2.28 -7.50 -9.44
CA ASN A 30 0.85 -7.50 -9.14
C ASN A 30 0.45 -6.34 -8.23
N ARG A 31 -0.86 -6.09 -8.14
CA ARG A 31 -1.43 -5.05 -7.27
C ARG A 31 -1.15 -5.32 -5.80
N PHE A 32 -0.99 -6.59 -5.40
CA PHE A 32 -0.68 -6.96 -4.03
C PHE A 32 0.67 -6.40 -3.56
N SER A 33 1.76 -6.63 -4.31
CA SER A 33 3.07 -6.11 -3.93
C SER A 33 3.11 -4.58 -3.99
N HIS A 34 2.41 -3.98 -4.95
CA HIS A 34 2.26 -2.54 -5.03
C HIS A 34 1.55 -1.94 -3.81
N SER A 35 0.39 -2.48 -3.41
CA SER A 35 -0.36 -2.02 -2.22
C SER A 35 0.45 -2.18 -0.93
N LEU A 36 1.22 -3.25 -0.77
CA LEU A 36 2.15 -3.37 0.37
C LEU A 36 3.23 -2.27 0.36
N GLY A 37 3.73 -1.91 -0.82
CA GLY A 37 4.66 -0.79 -0.97
C GLY A 37 4.03 0.54 -0.60
N VAL A 38 2.79 0.80 -1.03
CA VAL A 38 2.03 2.01 -0.67
C VAL A 38 1.84 2.06 0.85
N PHE A 39 1.38 0.98 1.48
CA PHE A 39 1.25 0.88 2.93
C PHE A 39 2.55 1.24 3.66
N TYR A 40 3.69 0.71 3.23
CA TYR A 40 4.99 0.99 3.83
C TYR A 40 5.36 2.48 3.74
N ILE A 41 5.22 3.07 2.55
CA ILE A 41 5.54 4.49 2.33
C ILE A 41 4.59 5.38 3.11
N THR A 42 3.29 5.06 3.13
CA THR A 42 2.27 5.78 3.88
C THR A 42 2.55 5.75 5.38
N CYS A 43 2.93 4.60 5.95
CA CYS A 43 3.37 4.51 7.35
C CYS A 43 4.56 5.42 7.62
N LYS A 44 5.58 5.39 6.74
CA LYS A 44 6.78 6.21 6.89
C LYS A 44 6.47 7.70 6.87
N ILE A 45 5.63 8.14 5.92
CA ILE A 45 5.20 9.54 5.82
C ILE A 45 4.37 9.95 7.02
N GLY A 46 3.41 9.11 7.44
CA GLY A 46 2.57 9.37 8.61
C GLY A 46 3.40 9.57 9.89
N ASN A 47 4.40 8.72 10.12
CA ASN A 47 5.30 8.85 11.27
C ASN A 47 6.11 10.16 11.22
N ILE A 48 6.68 10.50 10.06
CA ILE A 48 7.42 11.76 9.89
C ILE A 48 6.51 12.97 10.17
N LEU A 49 5.26 12.94 9.70
CA LEU A 49 4.32 14.04 9.94
C LEU A 49 3.92 14.14 11.41
N HIS A 50 3.74 13.01 12.10
CA HIS A 50 3.46 12.95 13.53
C HIS A 50 4.63 13.50 14.36
N GLU A 51 5.85 13.11 14.04
CA GLU A 51 7.07 13.60 14.72
C GLU A 51 7.23 15.12 14.58
N ASN A 52 6.88 15.68 13.42
CA ASN A 52 7.02 17.12 13.16
C ASN A 52 5.84 17.96 13.68
N ASN A 53 4.62 17.43 13.66
CA ASN A 53 3.40 18.14 14.06
C ASN A 53 2.40 17.15 14.72
N PRO A 54 2.61 16.77 15.99
CA PRO A 54 1.83 15.72 16.64
C PRO A 54 0.35 16.07 16.81
N ASP A 55 0.03 17.36 17.00
CA ASP A 55 -1.36 17.84 17.11
C ASP A 55 -2.12 17.78 15.78
N PHE A 56 -1.39 17.90 14.65
CA PHE A 56 -1.97 17.80 13.31
C PHE A 56 -2.15 16.35 12.89
N MET A 57 -1.09 15.54 13.03
CA MET A 57 -1.08 14.13 12.66
C MET A 57 -1.18 13.29 13.93
N THR A 58 -2.38 13.18 14.51
CA THR A 58 -2.61 12.36 15.71
C THR A 58 -2.57 10.87 15.41
N ASP A 59 -2.46 10.03 16.44
CA ASP A 59 -2.49 8.56 16.31
C ASP A 59 -3.73 8.07 15.54
N PHE A 60 -4.87 8.73 15.74
CA PHE A 60 -6.11 8.44 15.01
C PHE A 60 -5.95 8.68 13.50
N TYR A 61 -5.31 9.77 13.09
CA TYR A 61 -5.05 10.03 11.68
C TYR A 61 -4.05 9.02 11.11
N ILE A 62 -3.02 8.64 11.87
CA ILE A 62 -2.05 7.62 11.45
C ILE A 62 -2.75 6.26 11.21
N GLU A 63 -3.65 5.83 12.09
CA GLU A 63 -4.40 4.58 11.90
C GLU A 63 -5.29 4.63 10.66
N ASN A 64 -6.01 5.74 10.43
CA ASN A 64 -6.84 5.89 9.24
C ASN A 64 -6.00 5.94 7.95
N LEU A 65 -4.84 6.61 8.00
CA LEU A 65 -3.91 6.70 6.89
C LEU A 65 -3.34 5.31 6.52
N LYS A 66 -3.01 4.49 7.53
CA LYS A 66 -2.60 3.08 7.36
C LYS A 66 -3.68 2.23 6.70
N MET A 67 -4.94 2.47 7.03
CA MET A 67 -6.09 1.74 6.49
C MET A 67 -6.44 2.15 5.06
N ALA A 68 -6.17 3.41 4.69
CA ALA A 68 -6.45 3.96 3.36
C ALA A 68 -5.39 3.61 2.29
N ALA A 69 -4.22 3.15 2.72
CA ALA A 69 -3.08 2.78 1.88
C ALA A 69 -3.27 1.41 1.19
#